data_AF-A0AAU9VBV2-F1
#
_entry.id   AF-A0AAU9VBV2-F1
#
_cell.length_a   1.000
_cell.length_b   1.000
_cell.length_c   1.000
_cell.angle_alpha   90.00
_cell.angle_beta   90.00
_cell.angle_gamma   90.00
#
_symmetry.space_group_name_H-M   'P 1'
#
loop_
_entity.id
_entity.type
_entity.pdbx_description
1 polymer ?
#
loop_
_entity_poly.entity_id
_entity_poly.type
_entity_poly.pdbx_seq_one_letter_code
_entity_poly.pdbx_strand_id
1 'polypeptide(L)'
;MSDFVLNDSDTELDSDEELQEAFAKGLLKPGLNEEIERVEKKYVNNVADLKAKLKEFELKLPWIETLDLVTTVAPLAPDVALQMQQTAQRRKNITENTKGKVEYDPTQDPVLNEFKRENLIHRQAQAAVIDGIKRLKELNIPTKRPDDYFAEMAKSDEHMQKVRKNLMAKQAAQARTEKVRQLREQKKISKRVQIDTKLKQAADKKQMLEQLKRVRKGKSTDLDFLEDNKGKNSNKGNPKNKVNKKRAMKDKKFGFGGKKKGSKLNTRESTHQIDGFNSSAKKKPFNFKTKNFKPNNKKKNQRPGKSKRKNAKR
;
A
#
# COMPACT_ATOMS: atom_id res chain seq x y z
N MET A 1 -74.57 82.23 -2.10
CA MET A 1 -74.36 82.54 -0.66
C MET A 1 -74.00 81.25 0.05
N SER A 2 -73.06 81.35 1.00
CA SER A 2 -72.50 80.32 1.89
C SER A 2 -71.69 79.19 1.24
N ASP A 3 -70.48 78.85 1.68
CA ASP A 3 -69.40 79.55 2.39
C ASP A 3 -68.19 78.61 2.30
N PHE A 4 -67.01 79.19 2.11
CA PHE A 4 -65.74 78.50 2.04
C PHE A 4 -65.22 78.25 3.46
N VAL A 5 -64.96 76.99 3.83
CA VAL A 5 -64.20 76.65 5.04
C VAL A 5 -63.12 75.63 4.67
N LEU A 6 -61.88 76.13 4.59
CA LEU A 6 -60.65 75.35 4.71
C LEU A 6 -60.38 75.13 6.19
N ASN A 7 -60.18 73.89 6.62
CA ASN A 7 -59.54 73.58 7.89
C ASN A 7 -58.55 72.42 7.66
N ASP A 8 -57.31 72.78 7.35
CA ASP A 8 -56.13 71.93 7.51
C ASP A 8 -55.81 71.83 9.01
N SER A 9 -55.63 70.62 9.54
CA SER A 9 -54.65 70.32 10.61
C SER A 9 -54.67 68.83 10.98
N ASP A 10 -53.69 68.10 10.45
CA ASP A 10 -52.85 67.10 11.11
C ASP A 10 -53.43 66.36 12.32
N THR A 11 -53.87 65.11 12.10
CA THR A 11 -53.72 64.01 13.07
C THR A 11 -53.69 62.67 12.33
N GLU A 12 -52.76 62.51 11.38
CA GLU A 12 -52.17 61.18 11.16
C GLU A 12 -51.27 60.92 12.38
N LEU A 13 -51.85 60.36 13.44
CA LEU A 13 -51.11 59.92 14.61
C LEU A 13 -50.05 58.90 14.13
N ASP A 14 -48.79 59.29 14.25
CA ASP A 14 -47.62 58.54 13.81
C ASP A 14 -47.58 57.17 14.50
N SER A 15 -48.19 56.18 13.84
CA SER A 15 -48.12 54.78 14.27
C SER A 15 -46.68 54.29 14.47
N ASP A 16 -45.71 54.94 13.82
CA ASP A 16 -44.28 54.67 13.97
C ASP A 16 -43.68 55.30 15.24
N GLU A 17 -44.15 56.47 15.67
CA GLU A 17 -43.70 57.12 16.91
C GLU A 17 -44.20 56.34 18.14
N GLU A 18 -45.44 55.85 18.10
CA GLU A 18 -45.98 54.96 19.14
C GLU A 18 -45.22 53.63 19.22
N LEU A 19 -44.79 53.08 18.08
CA LEU A 19 -43.97 51.87 18.02
C LEU A 19 -42.56 52.10 18.58
N GLN A 20 -41.95 53.25 18.29
CA GLN A 20 -40.65 53.64 18.83
C GLN A 20 -40.72 53.88 20.35
N GLU A 21 -41.78 54.50 20.84
CA GLU A 21 -42.02 54.66 22.28
C GLU A 21 -42.27 53.32 22.98
N ALA A 22 -43.03 52.41 22.38
CA ALA A 22 -43.28 51.09 22.94
C ALA A 22 -42.01 50.22 22.98
N PHE A 23 -41.12 50.37 22.00
CA PHE A 23 -39.79 49.79 21.99
C PHE A 23 -38.88 50.41 23.08
N ALA A 24 -38.88 51.74 23.20
CA ALA A 24 -38.09 52.47 24.20
C ALA A 24 -38.57 52.20 25.64
N LYS A 25 -39.89 52.03 25.85
CA LYS A 25 -40.51 51.59 27.11
C LYS A 25 -40.26 50.11 27.41
N GLY A 26 -39.63 49.36 26.50
CA GLY A 26 -39.25 47.96 26.69
C GLY A 26 -40.40 46.96 26.56
N LEU A 27 -41.57 47.39 26.05
CA LEU A 27 -42.73 46.54 25.82
C LEU A 27 -42.54 45.66 24.57
N LEU A 28 -41.74 46.12 23.61
CA LEU A 28 -41.35 45.37 22.41
C LEU A 28 -39.88 44.94 22.52
N LYS A 29 -39.61 43.64 22.56
CA LYS A 29 -38.23 43.11 22.52
C LYS A 29 -37.70 43.14 21.07
N PRO A 30 -36.40 43.47 20.84
CA PRO A 30 -35.80 43.43 19.51
C PRO A 30 -35.66 42.00 19.01
N GLY A 31 -36.71 41.49 18.37
CA GLY A 31 -36.71 40.21 17.66
C GLY A 31 -37.93 39.35 17.98
N LEU A 32 -38.48 38.74 16.93
CA LEU A 32 -39.52 37.71 16.94
C LEU A 32 -38.96 36.38 17.48
N ASN A 33 -38.39 36.39 18.68
CA ASN A 33 -37.85 35.20 19.30
C ASN A 33 -38.63 34.93 20.59
N GLU A 34 -39.53 33.94 20.53
CA GLU A 34 -40.13 33.35 21.73
C GLU A 34 -39.05 32.57 22.48
N GLU A 35 -38.84 32.90 23.75
CA GLU A 35 -38.03 32.10 24.66
C GLU A 35 -38.78 30.79 24.95
N ILE A 36 -38.60 29.78 24.09
CA ILE A 36 -39.13 28.44 24.37
C ILE A 36 -38.41 27.92 25.60
N GLU A 37 -39.11 27.83 26.73
CA GLU A 37 -38.61 27.16 27.93
C GLU A 37 -38.12 25.77 27.53
N ARG A 38 -36.86 25.47 27.83
CA ARG A 38 -36.31 24.13 27.57
C ARG A 38 -36.99 23.16 28.52
N VAL A 39 -38.14 22.62 28.11
CA VAL A 39 -38.83 21.56 28.84
C VAL A 39 -37.86 20.40 28.94
N GLU A 40 -37.33 20.16 30.14
CA GLU A 40 -36.48 19.02 30.41
C GLU A 40 -37.27 17.75 30.13
N LYS A 41 -36.95 17.08 29.02
CA LYS A 41 -37.61 15.82 28.64
C LYS A 41 -37.33 14.78 29.72
N LYS A 42 -38.35 14.44 30.50
CA LYS A 42 -38.28 13.33 31.46
C LYS A 42 -38.41 12.02 30.69
N TYR A 43 -37.30 11.31 30.52
CA TYR A 43 -37.28 10.00 29.89
C TYR A 43 -37.69 8.93 30.90
N VAL A 44 -38.96 8.53 30.89
CA VAL A 44 -39.47 7.41 31.71
C VAL A 44 -39.42 6.13 30.89
N ASN A 45 -38.77 5.08 31.40
CA ASN A 45 -38.73 3.77 30.75
C ASN A 45 -40.03 2.99 30.97
N ASN A 46 -41.06 3.26 30.15
CA ASN A 46 -42.31 2.50 30.20
C ASN A 46 -42.21 1.19 29.40
N VAL A 47 -41.79 0.12 30.08
CA VAL A 47 -41.61 -1.21 29.47
C VAL A 47 -42.94 -1.83 29.01
N ALA A 48 -44.07 -1.50 29.64
CA ALA A 48 -45.37 -2.07 29.29
C ALA A 48 -45.84 -1.57 27.92
N ASP A 49 -45.78 -0.25 27.71
CA ASP A 49 -46.17 0.37 26.44
C ASP A 49 -45.22 -0.03 25.31
N LEU A 50 -43.91 -0.14 25.59
CA LEU A 50 -42.93 -0.62 24.61
C LEU A 50 -43.24 -2.04 24.13
N LYS A 51 -43.64 -2.94 25.05
CA LYS A 51 -44.06 -4.30 24.69
C LYS A 51 -45.39 -4.33 23.93
N ALA A 52 -46.34 -3.45 24.28
CA ALA A 52 -47.59 -3.32 23.55
C ALA A 52 -47.35 -2.85 22.10
N LYS A 53 -46.50 -1.84 21.93
CA LYS A 53 -46.09 -1.34 20.61
C LYS A 53 -45.27 -2.34 19.80
N LEU A 54 -44.41 -3.12 20.45
CA LEU A 54 -43.69 -4.22 19.79
C LEU A 54 -44.70 -5.19 19.16
N LYS A 55 -45.71 -5.63 19.90
CA LYS A 55 -46.75 -6.54 19.38
C LYS A 55 -47.57 -5.94 18.24
N GLU A 56 -47.77 -4.63 18.23
CA GLU A 56 -48.49 -3.92 17.15
C GLU A 56 -47.68 -3.93 15.84
N PHE A 57 -46.36 -3.77 15.91
CA PHE A 57 -45.48 -3.74 14.72
C PHE A 57 -44.87 -5.11 14.35
N GLU A 58 -45.00 -6.12 15.20
CA GLU A 58 -44.43 -7.45 14.97
C GLU A 58 -45.12 -8.16 13.81
N LEU A 59 -44.37 -8.36 12.71
CA LEU A 59 -44.82 -9.12 11.55
C LEU A 59 -44.53 -10.61 11.75
N LYS A 60 -45.57 -11.45 11.67
CA LYS A 60 -45.46 -12.91 11.79
C LYS A 60 -45.18 -13.56 10.44
N LEU A 61 -43.97 -13.34 9.92
CA LEU A 61 -43.54 -13.87 8.63
C LEU A 61 -42.63 -15.09 8.80
N PRO A 62 -42.60 -16.03 7.83
CA PRO A 62 -41.61 -17.10 7.84
C PRO A 62 -40.20 -16.49 7.73
N TRP A 63 -39.24 -17.14 8.38
CA TRP A 63 -37.87 -16.60 8.49
C TRP A 63 -37.25 -16.23 7.14
N ILE A 64 -37.56 -16.97 6.08
CA ILE A 64 -37.06 -16.74 4.71
C ILE A 64 -37.38 -15.33 4.15
N GLU A 65 -38.48 -14.71 4.58
CA GLU A 65 -38.88 -13.38 4.10
C GLU A 65 -38.14 -12.25 4.83
N THR A 66 -37.76 -12.50 6.09
CA THR A 66 -37.01 -11.55 6.92
C THR A 66 -35.49 -11.69 6.73
N LEU A 67 -35.00 -12.93 6.61
CA LEU A 67 -33.58 -13.31 6.62
C LEU A 67 -32.78 -12.74 7.82
N ASP A 68 -33.48 -12.34 8.88
CA ASP A 68 -32.87 -11.71 10.05
C ASP A 68 -32.19 -12.75 10.93
N LEU A 69 -30.99 -12.41 11.41
CA LEU A 69 -30.18 -13.28 12.24
C LEU A 69 -29.61 -12.49 13.42
N VAL A 70 -30.00 -12.90 14.62
CA VAL A 70 -29.38 -12.43 15.86
C VAL A 70 -28.30 -13.41 16.25
N THR A 71 -27.05 -13.02 16.07
CA THR A 71 -25.88 -13.88 16.33
C THR A 71 -24.93 -13.28 17.34
N THR A 72 -24.36 -14.15 18.15
CA THR A 72 -23.17 -13.86 18.94
C THR A 72 -21.92 -13.95 18.08
N VAL A 73 -20.81 -13.41 18.56
CA VAL A 73 -19.57 -13.39 17.78
C VAL A 73 -19.02 -14.81 17.59
N ALA A 74 -18.62 -15.18 16.35
CA ALA A 74 -18.02 -16.49 16.08
C ALA A 74 -16.75 -16.74 16.92
N PRO A 75 -16.37 -18.01 17.19
CA PRO A 75 -15.11 -18.31 17.86
C PRO A 75 -13.93 -17.78 17.04
N LEU A 76 -12.92 -17.24 17.72
CA LEU A 76 -11.75 -16.68 17.07
C LEU A 76 -10.87 -17.81 16.51
N ALA A 77 -10.66 -17.81 15.19
CA ALA A 77 -9.72 -18.73 14.56
C ALA A 77 -8.28 -18.45 15.05
N PRO A 78 -7.46 -19.49 15.25
CA PRO A 78 -6.11 -19.36 15.80
C PRO A 78 -5.21 -18.45 14.95
N ASP A 79 -5.34 -18.49 13.62
CA ASP A 79 -4.56 -17.65 12.69
C ASP A 79 -4.83 -16.16 12.89
N VAL A 80 -6.11 -15.81 13.09
CA VAL A 80 -6.53 -14.42 13.31
C VAL A 80 -6.05 -13.93 14.67
N ALA A 81 -6.08 -14.79 15.70
CA ALA A 81 -5.54 -14.48 17.01
C ALA A 81 -4.03 -14.20 16.95
N LEU A 82 -3.26 -15.02 16.21
CA LEU A 82 -1.83 -14.80 16.00
C LEU A 82 -1.56 -13.46 15.28
N GLN A 83 -2.36 -13.13 14.26
CA GLN A 83 -2.23 -11.87 13.55
C GLN A 83 -2.50 -10.65 14.46
N MET A 84 -3.51 -10.74 15.34
CA MET A 84 -3.80 -9.70 16.33
C MET A 84 -2.63 -9.51 17.30
N GLN A 85 -2.06 -10.61 17.81
CA GLN A 85 -0.91 -10.57 18.70
C GLN A 85 0.32 -9.95 18.03
N GLN A 86 0.64 -10.37 16.80
CA GLN A 86 1.74 -9.80 16.02
C GLN A 86 1.56 -8.30 15.78
N THR A 87 0.31 -7.86 15.55
CA THR A 87 -0.01 -6.45 15.33
C THR A 87 0.19 -5.64 16.61
N ALA A 88 -0.29 -6.14 17.75
CA ALA A 88 -0.06 -5.52 19.06
C ALA A 88 1.45 -5.42 19.38
N GLN A 89 2.19 -6.52 19.18
CA GLN A 89 3.65 -6.54 19.38
C GLN A 89 4.37 -5.54 18.47
N ARG A 90 3.98 -5.47 17.18
CA ARG A 90 4.57 -4.50 16.24
C ARG A 90 4.32 -3.07 16.70
N ARG A 91 3.12 -2.75 17.21
CA ARG A 91 2.79 -1.40 17.69
C ARG A 91 3.53 -1.05 18.96
N LYS A 92 3.64 -1.99 19.91
CA LYS A 92 4.49 -1.87 21.10
C LYS A 92 5.94 -1.56 20.71
N ASN A 93 6.52 -2.34 19.80
CA ASN A 93 7.89 -2.13 19.34
C ASN A 93 8.09 -0.77 18.66
N ILE A 94 7.11 -0.27 17.89
CA ILE A 94 7.22 1.03 17.22
C ILE A 94 7.18 2.18 18.23
N THR A 95 6.26 2.12 19.18
CA THR A 95 6.07 3.18 20.18
C THR A 95 7.25 3.26 21.15
N GLU A 96 7.73 2.12 21.66
CA GLU A 96 8.89 2.07 22.56
C GLU A 96 10.21 2.49 21.88
N ASN A 97 10.38 2.20 20.59
CA ASN A 97 11.56 2.61 19.83
C ASN A 97 11.48 4.07 19.32
N THR A 98 10.35 4.74 19.51
CA THR A 98 10.20 6.16 19.15
C THR A 98 10.88 7.04 20.20
N LYS A 99 11.48 8.16 19.76
CA LYS A 99 12.13 9.13 20.67
C LYS A 99 11.11 9.62 21.69
N GLY A 100 11.34 9.30 22.96
CA GLY A 100 10.48 9.70 24.07
C GLY A 100 10.21 8.62 25.13
N LYS A 101 10.56 7.34 24.90
CA LYS A 101 10.31 6.21 25.83
C LYS A 101 8.97 6.37 26.58
N VAL A 102 7.90 6.52 25.80
CA VAL A 102 6.55 6.52 26.37
C VAL A 102 6.16 5.07 26.60
N GLU A 103 5.74 4.72 27.81
CA GLU A 103 5.20 3.38 28.08
C GLU A 103 3.98 3.13 27.20
N TYR A 104 3.97 2.00 26.49
CA TYR A 104 2.89 1.67 25.58
C TYR A 104 1.73 1.06 26.35
N ASP A 105 0.62 1.81 26.44
CA ASP A 105 -0.67 1.28 26.88
C ASP A 105 -1.51 0.81 25.69
N PRO A 106 -1.77 -0.51 25.53
CA PRO A 106 -2.58 -1.04 24.45
C PRO A 106 -4.05 -0.61 24.48
N THR A 107 -4.57 -0.14 25.63
CA THR A 107 -5.98 0.25 25.76
C THR A 107 -6.25 1.65 25.22
N GLN A 108 -5.25 2.53 25.23
CA GLN A 108 -5.35 3.91 24.77
C GLN A 108 -5.00 4.08 23.28
N ASP A 109 -4.64 3.00 22.59
CA ASP A 109 -4.20 3.05 21.20
C ASP A 109 -5.41 3.04 20.22
N PRO A 110 -5.73 4.18 19.58
CA PRO A 110 -6.94 4.29 18.77
C PRO A 110 -6.93 3.34 17.57
N VAL A 111 -5.76 3.04 17.01
CA VAL A 111 -5.65 2.15 15.85
C VAL A 111 -5.84 0.69 16.24
N LEU A 112 -5.32 0.28 17.40
CA LEU A 112 -5.50 -1.09 17.89
C LEU A 112 -6.97 -1.30 18.28
N ASN A 113 -7.61 -0.30 18.87
CA ASN A 113 -9.02 -0.34 19.22
C ASN A 113 -9.91 -0.42 17.97
N GLU A 114 -9.63 0.38 16.94
CA GLU A 114 -10.32 0.29 15.65
C GLU A 114 -10.16 -1.10 15.02
N PHE A 115 -8.94 -1.64 15.00
CA PHE A 115 -8.69 -2.96 14.44
C PHE A 115 -9.43 -4.08 15.21
N LYS A 116 -9.47 -4.00 16.54
CA LYS A 116 -10.24 -4.92 17.38
C LYS A 116 -11.74 -4.81 17.08
N ARG A 117 -12.27 -3.58 16.96
CA ARG A 117 -13.67 -3.33 16.64
C ARG A 117 -14.07 -3.89 15.28
N GLU A 118 -13.31 -3.57 14.24
CA GLU A 118 -13.54 -4.09 12.88
C GLU A 118 -13.50 -5.62 12.84
N ASN A 119 -12.56 -6.24 13.58
CA ASN A 119 -12.49 -7.70 13.68
C ASN A 119 -13.74 -8.30 14.34
N LEU A 120 -14.26 -7.67 15.40
CA LEU A 120 -15.49 -8.12 16.06
C LEU A 120 -16.70 -8.02 15.13
N ILE A 121 -16.85 -6.91 14.41
CA ILE A 121 -17.93 -6.72 13.43
C ILE A 121 -17.85 -7.78 12.34
N HIS A 122 -16.64 -7.99 11.79
CA HIS A 122 -16.41 -9.01 10.78
C HIS A 122 -16.76 -10.42 11.28
N ARG A 123 -16.37 -10.76 12.51
CA ARG A 123 -16.59 -12.07 13.11
C ARG A 123 -18.06 -12.32 13.47
N GLN A 124 -18.79 -11.28 13.86
CA GLN A 124 -20.24 -11.35 14.04
C GLN A 124 -20.95 -11.57 12.70
N ALA A 125 -20.56 -10.82 11.66
CA ALA A 125 -21.09 -11.02 10.30
C ALA A 125 -20.78 -12.44 9.78
N GLN A 126 -19.58 -12.97 10.05
CA GLN A 126 -19.21 -14.32 9.66
C GLN A 126 -20.10 -15.38 10.35
N ALA A 127 -20.40 -15.22 11.64
CA ALA A 127 -21.30 -16.10 12.37
C ALA A 127 -22.70 -16.12 11.72
N ALA A 128 -23.26 -14.94 11.46
CA ALA A 128 -24.54 -14.79 10.77
C ALA A 128 -24.54 -15.45 9.38
N VAL A 129 -23.47 -15.29 8.60
CA VAL A 129 -23.38 -15.92 7.27
C VAL A 129 -23.34 -17.44 7.38
N ILE A 130 -22.60 -18.02 8.34
CA ILE A 130 -22.53 -19.48 8.53
C ILE A 130 -23.91 -20.04 8.90
N ASP A 131 -24.58 -19.42 9.87
CA ASP A 131 -25.90 -19.86 10.34
C ASP A 131 -26.97 -19.65 9.27
N GLY A 132 -26.94 -18.51 8.57
CA GLY A 132 -27.89 -18.18 7.50
C GLY A 132 -27.76 -19.13 6.31
N ILE A 133 -26.52 -19.41 5.87
CA ILE A 133 -26.29 -20.37 4.78
C ILE A 133 -26.78 -21.77 5.18
N LYS A 134 -26.61 -22.19 6.45
CA LYS A 134 -27.12 -23.47 6.92
C LYS A 134 -28.63 -23.55 6.78
N ARG A 135 -29.37 -22.56 7.29
CA ARG A 135 -30.84 -22.51 7.20
C ARG A 135 -31.35 -22.43 5.76
N LEU A 136 -30.67 -21.65 4.89
CA LEU A 136 -31.03 -21.57 3.47
C LEU A 136 -30.83 -22.90 2.72
N LYS A 137 -29.77 -23.65 3.08
CA LYS A 137 -29.54 -24.99 2.53
C LYS A 137 -30.61 -25.99 2.98
N GLU A 138 -31.06 -25.92 4.23
CA GLU A 138 -32.17 -26.74 4.74
C GLU A 138 -33.46 -26.50 3.94
N LEU A 139 -33.67 -25.26 3.48
CA LEU A 139 -34.78 -24.87 2.59
C LEU A 139 -34.52 -25.14 1.09
N ASN A 140 -33.39 -25.76 0.73
CA ASN A 140 -32.98 -26.05 -0.65
C ASN A 140 -32.82 -24.81 -1.56
N ILE A 141 -32.43 -23.66 -1.00
CA ILE A 141 -32.24 -22.42 -1.76
C ILE A 141 -30.78 -22.29 -2.22
N PRO A 142 -30.51 -22.04 -3.52
CA PRO A 142 -29.15 -21.83 -4.01
C PRO A 142 -28.58 -20.50 -3.50
N THR A 143 -27.49 -20.56 -2.73
CA THR A 143 -26.89 -19.35 -2.11
C THR A 143 -25.72 -18.77 -2.89
N LYS A 144 -25.07 -19.55 -3.76
CA LYS A 144 -23.88 -19.12 -4.49
C LYS A 144 -24.26 -18.50 -5.83
N ARG A 145 -23.80 -17.28 -6.09
CA ARG A 145 -23.90 -16.63 -7.40
C ARG A 145 -23.07 -17.41 -8.44
N PRO A 146 -23.68 -17.89 -9.55
CA PRO A 146 -22.94 -18.49 -10.65
C PRO A 146 -22.04 -17.47 -11.37
N ASP A 147 -20.87 -17.90 -11.84
CA ASP A 147 -19.92 -17.01 -12.53
C ASP A 147 -20.44 -16.54 -13.91
N ASP A 148 -21.34 -17.31 -14.53
CA ASP A 148 -21.97 -17.02 -15.83
C ASP A 148 -23.26 -16.20 -15.71
N TYR A 149 -23.65 -15.81 -14.49
CA TYR A 149 -24.85 -15.00 -14.27
C TYR A 149 -24.49 -13.50 -14.20
N PHE A 150 -24.65 -12.81 -15.33
CA PHE A 150 -24.38 -11.38 -15.48
C PHE A 150 -25.64 -10.55 -15.21
N ALA A 151 -25.74 -10.04 -13.98
CA ALA A 151 -26.74 -9.07 -13.57
C ALA A 151 -26.06 -7.77 -13.11
N GLU A 152 -26.82 -6.69 -12.99
CA GLU A 152 -26.31 -5.44 -12.45
C GLU A 152 -25.79 -5.63 -11.02
N MET A 153 -24.55 -5.21 -10.78
CA MET A 153 -23.89 -5.29 -9.47
C MET A 153 -23.91 -3.91 -8.80
N ALA A 154 -23.87 -3.87 -7.46
CA ALA A 154 -23.86 -2.62 -6.70
C ALA A 154 -22.72 -1.64 -7.06
N LYS A 155 -21.65 -2.11 -7.71
CA LYS A 155 -20.55 -1.29 -8.24
C LYS A 155 -20.28 -1.67 -9.68
N SER A 156 -20.07 -0.66 -10.54
CA SER A 156 -19.75 -0.87 -11.94
C SER A 156 -18.37 -1.53 -12.13
N ASP A 157 -18.23 -2.26 -13.23
CA ASP A 157 -16.96 -2.90 -13.59
C ASP A 157 -15.84 -1.89 -13.81
N GLU A 158 -16.15 -0.71 -14.35
CA GLU A 158 -15.16 0.36 -14.52
C GLU A 158 -14.60 0.82 -13.16
N HIS A 159 -15.46 0.95 -12.14
CA HIS A 159 -15.04 1.25 -10.78
C HIS A 159 -14.16 0.13 -10.22
N MET A 160 -14.56 -1.13 -10.36
CA MET A 160 -13.79 -2.27 -9.87
C MET A 160 -12.44 -2.44 -10.58
N GLN A 161 -12.34 -2.09 -11.86
CA GLN A 161 -11.06 -2.04 -12.58
C GLN A 161 -10.14 -0.96 -12.01
N LYS A 162 -10.65 0.21 -11.60
CA LYS A 162 -9.85 1.25 -10.92
C LYS A 162 -9.33 0.74 -9.57
N VAL A 163 -10.17 0.07 -8.79
CA VAL A 163 -9.78 -0.55 -7.52
C VAL A 163 -8.68 -1.61 -7.73
N ARG A 164 -8.85 -2.51 -8.70
CA ARG A 164 -7.85 -3.54 -9.05
C ARG A 164 -6.52 -2.93 -9.46
N LYS A 165 -6.52 -1.88 -10.30
CA LYS A 165 -5.29 -1.16 -10.70
C LYS A 165 -4.56 -0.58 -9.48
N ASN A 166 -5.28 0.01 -8.53
CA ASN A 166 -4.70 0.55 -7.31
C ASN A 166 -4.14 -0.54 -6.39
N LEU A 167 -4.83 -1.68 -6.26
CA LEU A 167 -4.35 -2.83 -5.50
C LEU A 167 -3.03 -3.37 -6.09
N MET A 168 -3.00 -3.58 -7.41
CA MET A 168 -1.81 -4.06 -8.12
C MET A 168 -0.64 -3.06 -8.00
N ALA A 169 -0.92 -1.76 -8.05
CA ALA A 169 0.09 -0.73 -7.85
C ALA A 169 0.69 -0.75 -6.43
N LYS A 170 -0.15 -0.94 -5.40
CA LYS A 170 0.30 -1.08 -3.99
C LYS A 170 1.15 -2.32 -3.80
N GLN A 171 0.72 -3.47 -4.32
CA GLN A 171 1.48 -4.72 -4.25
C GLN A 171 2.83 -4.59 -4.98
N ALA A 172 2.85 -3.97 -6.16
CA ALA A 172 4.09 -3.71 -6.89
C ALA A 172 5.01 -2.72 -6.15
N ALA A 173 4.46 -1.74 -5.42
CA ALA A 173 5.26 -0.84 -4.58
C ALA A 173 5.90 -1.59 -3.40
N GLN A 174 5.13 -2.44 -2.70
CA GLN A 174 5.63 -3.27 -1.59
C GLN A 174 6.69 -4.28 -2.06
N ALA A 175 6.44 -4.99 -3.17
CA ALA A 175 7.43 -5.90 -3.73
C ALA A 175 8.73 -5.18 -4.15
N ARG A 176 8.63 -3.91 -4.60
CA ARG A 176 9.82 -3.11 -4.91
C ARG A 176 10.59 -2.72 -3.65
N THR A 177 9.92 -2.29 -2.58
CA THR A 177 10.61 -1.93 -1.33
C THR A 177 11.29 -3.14 -0.69
N GLU A 178 10.64 -4.30 -0.70
CA GLU A 178 11.20 -5.56 -0.22
C GLU A 178 12.41 -6.00 -1.05
N LYS A 179 12.31 -5.96 -2.39
CA LYS A 179 13.46 -6.24 -3.28
C LYS A 179 14.63 -5.30 -3.01
N VAL A 180 14.37 -4.01 -2.80
CA VAL A 180 15.42 -3.04 -2.46
C VAL A 180 16.05 -3.35 -1.10
N ARG A 181 15.25 -3.75 -0.10
CA ARG A 181 15.76 -4.18 1.21
C ARG A 181 16.65 -5.42 1.09
N GLN A 182 16.19 -6.46 0.39
CA GLN A 182 16.96 -7.68 0.13
C GLN A 182 18.28 -7.37 -0.59
N LEU A 183 18.28 -6.53 -1.62
CA LEU A 183 19.49 -6.12 -2.32
C LEU A 183 20.48 -5.36 -1.43
N ARG A 184 19.99 -4.56 -0.47
CA ARG A 184 20.85 -3.87 0.51
C ARG A 184 21.46 -4.85 1.51
N GLU A 185 20.67 -5.79 2.02
CA GLU A 185 21.13 -6.83 2.95
C GLU A 185 22.15 -7.74 2.28
N GLN A 186 21.89 -8.21 1.05
CA GLN A 186 22.85 -8.97 0.25
C GLN A 186 24.16 -8.21 0.09
N LYS A 187 24.12 -6.91 -0.27
CA LYS A 187 25.36 -6.08 -0.37
C LYS A 187 26.12 -5.97 0.94
N LYS A 188 25.43 -5.87 2.09
CA LYS A 188 26.08 -5.84 3.41
C LYS A 188 26.76 -7.17 3.71
N ILE A 189 26.06 -8.29 3.48
CA ILE A 189 26.59 -9.64 3.69
C ILE A 189 27.77 -9.90 2.76
N SER A 190 27.65 -9.59 1.47
CA SER A 190 28.76 -9.77 0.52
C SER A 190 30.02 -9.00 0.92
N LYS A 191 29.88 -7.79 1.50
CA LYS A 191 31.03 -7.03 2.02
C LYS A 191 31.67 -7.71 3.23
N ARG A 192 30.87 -8.22 4.18
CA ARG A 192 31.38 -8.97 5.35
C ARG A 192 32.09 -10.24 4.91
N VAL A 193 31.46 -11.04 4.04
CA VAL A 193 32.07 -12.26 3.48
C VAL A 193 33.39 -11.97 2.77
N GLN A 194 33.52 -10.85 2.04
CA GLN A 194 34.79 -10.46 1.42
C GLN A 194 35.89 -10.12 2.44
N ILE A 195 35.53 -9.55 3.59
CA ILE A 195 36.47 -9.26 4.67
C ILE A 195 36.86 -10.56 5.38
N ASP A 196 35.86 -11.37 5.74
CA ASP A 196 36.05 -12.64 6.45
C ASP A 196 36.88 -13.63 5.63
N THR A 197 36.68 -13.69 4.31
CA THR A 197 37.51 -14.53 3.42
C THR A 197 38.96 -14.07 3.39
N LYS A 198 39.23 -12.76 3.40
CA LYS A 198 40.61 -12.23 3.49
C LYS A 198 41.25 -12.50 4.84
N LEU A 199 40.50 -12.29 5.94
CA LEU A 199 40.97 -12.59 7.29
C LEU A 199 41.27 -14.08 7.45
N LYS A 200 40.39 -14.94 6.96
CA LYS A 200 40.59 -16.40 6.93
C LYS A 200 41.84 -16.76 6.13
N GLN A 201 42.00 -16.24 4.90
CA GLN A 201 43.21 -16.47 4.11
C GLN A 201 44.49 -16.01 4.81
N ALA A 202 44.47 -14.89 5.53
CA ALA A 202 45.62 -14.42 6.29
C ALA A 202 45.91 -15.31 7.51
N ALA A 203 44.87 -15.78 8.21
CA ALA A 203 44.99 -16.72 9.32
C ALA A 203 45.53 -18.07 8.85
N ASP A 204 44.99 -18.63 7.76
CA ASP A 204 45.44 -19.89 7.15
C ASP A 204 46.92 -19.77 6.73
N LYS A 205 47.32 -18.66 6.11
CA LYS A 205 48.75 -18.39 5.78
C LYS A 205 49.63 -18.30 7.03
N LYS A 206 49.15 -17.65 8.10
CA LYS A 206 49.90 -17.54 9.36
C LYS A 206 50.08 -18.91 10.02
N GLN A 207 49.01 -19.73 10.06
CA GLN A 207 49.04 -21.09 10.57
C GLN A 207 50.00 -21.97 9.76
N MET A 208 49.94 -21.91 8.44
CA MET A 208 50.85 -22.62 7.54
C MET A 208 52.32 -22.20 7.77
N LEU A 209 52.60 -20.90 7.91
CA LEU A 209 53.94 -20.40 8.21
C LEU A 209 54.43 -20.82 9.60
N GLU A 210 53.55 -20.91 10.59
CA GLU A 210 53.88 -21.41 11.92
C GLU A 210 54.20 -22.91 11.91
N GLN A 211 53.40 -23.71 11.20
CA GLN A 211 53.66 -25.14 10.98
C GLN A 211 55.02 -25.35 10.28
N LEU A 212 55.30 -24.61 9.20
CA LEU A 212 56.61 -24.62 8.53
C LEU A 212 57.76 -24.26 9.47
N LYS A 213 57.59 -23.25 10.34
CA LYS A 213 58.60 -22.87 11.33
C LYS A 213 58.80 -23.95 12.40
N ARG A 214 57.74 -24.69 12.79
CA ARG A 214 57.83 -25.81 13.74
C ARG A 214 58.60 -26.99 13.14
N VAL A 215 58.30 -27.35 11.87
CA VAL A 215 59.02 -28.38 11.12
C VAL A 215 60.50 -28.00 10.93
N ARG A 216 60.79 -26.76 10.51
CA ARG A 216 62.17 -26.25 10.35
C ARG A 216 62.97 -26.29 11.66
N LYS A 217 62.32 -26.12 12.81
CA LYS A 217 62.95 -26.21 14.15
C LYS A 217 63.05 -27.64 14.69
N GLY A 218 62.66 -28.65 13.91
CA GLY A 218 62.74 -30.07 14.29
C GLY A 218 61.75 -30.49 15.38
N LYS A 219 60.72 -29.68 15.68
CA LYS A 219 59.75 -29.95 16.75
C LYS A 219 58.58 -30.84 16.33
N SER A 220 58.36 -31.03 15.02
CA SER A 220 57.40 -32.01 14.50
C SER A 220 57.87 -32.52 13.13
N THR A 221 57.71 -33.83 12.88
CA THR A 221 58.00 -34.51 11.61
C THR A 221 56.76 -34.67 10.73
N ASP A 222 55.60 -34.24 11.23
CA ASP A 222 54.31 -34.46 10.60
C ASP A 222 54.09 -33.47 9.44
N LEU A 223 54.07 -33.99 8.20
CA LEU A 223 53.96 -33.23 6.94
C LEU A 223 52.52 -33.15 6.41
N ASP A 224 51.55 -33.56 7.21
CA ASP A 224 50.14 -33.73 6.83
C ASP A 224 49.50 -32.44 6.26
N PHE A 225 50.00 -31.25 6.64
CA PHE A 225 49.52 -29.97 6.08
C PHE A 225 49.81 -29.78 4.58
N LEU A 226 50.71 -30.56 3.96
CA LEU A 226 50.94 -30.54 2.51
C LEU A 226 50.03 -31.49 1.73
N GLU A 227 49.47 -32.53 2.38
CA GLU A 227 48.70 -33.58 1.69
C GLU A 227 47.24 -33.19 1.39
N ASP A 228 46.67 -32.26 2.17
CA ASP A 228 45.32 -31.72 1.94
C ASP A 228 45.12 -31.08 0.54
N ASN A 229 46.19 -30.70 -0.14
CA ASN A 229 46.15 -30.19 -1.52
C ASN A 229 46.54 -31.22 -2.60
N LYS A 230 47.02 -32.41 -2.24
CA LYS A 230 47.41 -33.45 -3.22
C LYS A 230 46.35 -34.54 -3.42
N GLY A 231 45.39 -34.70 -2.50
CA GLY A 231 44.36 -35.75 -2.57
C GLY A 231 43.13 -35.49 -3.46
N LYS A 232 43.00 -34.33 -4.13
CA LYS A 232 41.83 -33.99 -4.99
C LYS A 232 42.17 -33.71 -6.46
N ASN A 233 43.27 -34.27 -6.96
CA ASN A 233 43.59 -34.29 -8.38
C ASN A 233 43.49 -35.72 -8.95
N SER A 234 42.36 -36.39 -8.74
CA SER A 234 41.99 -37.55 -9.56
C SER A 234 41.21 -37.07 -10.79
N ASN A 235 41.88 -37.07 -11.95
CA ASN A 235 41.31 -37.19 -13.29
C ASN A 235 40.00 -36.43 -13.59
N LYS A 236 40.11 -35.14 -13.91
CA LYS A 236 39.17 -34.51 -14.85
C LYS A 236 39.95 -33.62 -15.80
N GLY A 237 39.97 -34.02 -17.07
CA GLY A 237 40.66 -33.32 -18.14
C GLY A 237 40.43 -31.82 -18.10
N ASN A 238 41.54 -31.09 -18.14
CA ASN A 238 41.63 -29.65 -18.18
C ASN A 238 40.61 -29.06 -19.18
N PRO A 239 39.52 -28.38 -18.73
CA PRO A 239 38.64 -27.73 -19.68
C PRO A 239 39.39 -26.50 -20.19
N LYS A 240 39.93 -26.60 -21.40
CA LYS A 240 40.56 -25.52 -22.16
C LYS A 240 39.90 -24.18 -21.82
N ASN A 241 40.70 -23.23 -21.34
CA ASN A 241 40.35 -21.82 -21.08
C ASN A 241 39.11 -21.36 -21.86
N LYS A 242 37.93 -21.44 -21.23
CA LYS A 242 36.70 -20.93 -21.85
C LYS A 242 36.83 -19.43 -21.99
N VAL A 243 36.94 -18.99 -23.23
CA VAL A 243 37.01 -17.59 -23.62
C VAL A 243 35.85 -16.82 -22.96
N ASN A 244 36.17 -15.72 -22.26
CA ASN A 244 35.20 -14.88 -21.54
C ASN A 244 33.95 -14.62 -22.42
N LYS A 245 32.73 -14.80 -21.89
CA LYS A 245 31.47 -14.61 -22.65
C LYS A 245 31.40 -13.27 -23.38
N LYS A 246 32.02 -12.21 -22.83
CA LYS A 246 32.15 -10.90 -23.49
C LYS A 246 33.05 -10.93 -24.72
N ARG A 247 34.14 -11.70 -24.68
CA ARG A 247 35.05 -11.91 -25.82
C ARG A 247 34.39 -12.83 -26.84
N ALA A 248 33.74 -13.92 -26.43
CA ALA A 248 32.95 -14.76 -27.34
C ALA A 248 31.84 -14.00 -28.10
N MET A 249 31.14 -13.06 -27.44
CA MET A 249 30.17 -12.18 -28.12
C MET A 249 30.82 -11.19 -29.09
N LYS A 250 32.00 -10.65 -28.75
CA LYS A 250 32.75 -9.76 -29.65
C LYS A 250 33.32 -10.53 -30.83
N ASP A 251 33.80 -11.75 -30.63
CA ASP A 251 34.31 -12.61 -31.69
C ASP A 251 33.17 -13.04 -32.62
N LYS A 252 31.97 -13.31 -32.09
CA LYS A 252 30.77 -13.54 -32.93
C LYS A 252 30.34 -12.29 -33.71
N LYS A 253 30.37 -11.11 -33.08
CA LYS A 253 29.92 -9.86 -33.70
C LYS A 253 30.93 -9.27 -34.69
N PHE A 254 32.22 -9.47 -34.42
CA PHE A 254 33.30 -8.77 -35.12
C PHE A 254 34.34 -9.73 -35.73
N GLY A 255 34.27 -11.04 -35.52
CA GLY A 255 35.25 -11.99 -36.06
C GLY A 255 36.66 -11.84 -35.46
N PHE A 256 37.50 -12.86 -35.64
CA PHE A 256 38.90 -12.84 -35.22
C PHE A 256 39.77 -12.29 -36.35
N GLY A 257 39.98 -10.97 -36.40
CA GLY A 257 41.09 -10.34 -37.14
C GLY A 257 41.19 -10.52 -38.67
N GLY A 258 40.24 -11.17 -39.35
CA GLY A 258 40.27 -11.40 -40.81
C GLY A 258 39.54 -10.35 -41.67
N LYS A 259 39.80 -10.34 -42.99
CA LYS A 259 39.17 -9.43 -43.99
C LYS A 259 37.64 -9.48 -43.89
N LYS A 260 37.01 -8.35 -43.54
CA LYS A 260 35.55 -8.21 -43.34
C LYS A 260 34.77 -7.80 -44.59
N LYS A 261 35.42 -7.66 -45.74
CA LYS A 261 34.81 -7.23 -46.99
C LYS A 261 33.89 -8.36 -47.49
N GLY A 262 32.57 -8.15 -47.47
CA GLY A 262 31.57 -9.14 -47.89
C GLY A 262 30.72 -9.74 -46.76
N SER A 263 31.13 -9.63 -45.49
CA SER A 263 30.37 -10.17 -44.34
C SER A 263 29.03 -9.47 -44.05
N LYS A 264 28.75 -8.36 -44.75
CA LYS A 264 27.47 -7.62 -44.71
C LYS A 264 26.60 -7.89 -45.94
N LEU A 265 27.01 -8.76 -46.86
CA LEU A 265 26.19 -9.16 -47.99
C LEU A 265 25.19 -10.22 -47.52
N ASN A 266 23.95 -10.11 -47.99
CA ASN A 266 22.94 -11.12 -47.75
C ASN A 266 23.35 -12.42 -48.44
N THR A 267 23.43 -13.51 -47.70
CA THR A 267 23.60 -14.85 -48.28
C THR A 267 22.23 -15.41 -48.62
N ARG A 268 22.16 -16.34 -49.58
CA ARG A 268 20.91 -17.02 -49.96
C ARG A 268 20.19 -17.67 -48.77
N GLU A 269 20.92 -18.04 -47.72
CA GLU A 269 20.31 -18.54 -46.48
C GLU A 269 19.75 -17.44 -45.57
N SER A 270 20.36 -16.23 -45.56
CA SER A 270 19.86 -15.10 -44.76
C SER A 270 18.58 -14.49 -45.31
N THR A 271 18.24 -14.73 -46.58
CA THR A 271 16.97 -14.27 -47.19
C THR A 271 15.79 -15.18 -46.82
N HIS A 272 16.03 -16.43 -46.42
CA HIS A 272 14.99 -17.40 -46.10
C HIS A 272 14.78 -17.65 -44.59
N GLN A 273 15.66 -17.17 -43.71
CA GLN A 273 15.47 -17.25 -42.26
C GLN A 273 14.64 -16.09 -41.70
N ILE A 274 13.34 -16.34 -41.44
CA ILE A 274 12.40 -15.34 -40.87
C ILE A 274 12.16 -15.60 -39.36
N ASP A 275 12.76 -16.64 -38.78
CA ASP A 275 12.52 -17.11 -37.40
C ASP A 275 12.88 -16.12 -36.27
N GLY A 276 13.55 -15.01 -36.58
CA GLY A 276 13.85 -13.93 -35.64
C GLY A 276 12.82 -12.80 -35.61
N PHE A 277 11.86 -12.74 -36.55
CA PHE A 277 10.87 -11.66 -36.62
C PHE A 277 9.63 -12.00 -35.79
N ASN A 278 9.71 -11.70 -34.50
CA ASN A 278 8.60 -11.89 -33.58
C ASN A 278 7.49 -10.85 -33.86
N SER A 279 6.60 -11.15 -34.80
CA SER A 279 5.47 -10.29 -35.22
C SER A 279 4.42 -10.06 -34.11
N SER A 280 4.50 -10.83 -33.02
CA SER A 280 3.60 -10.77 -31.87
C SER A 280 3.88 -9.61 -30.90
N ALA A 281 5.04 -8.96 -30.96
CA ALA A 281 5.42 -7.88 -30.03
C ALA A 281 4.85 -6.49 -30.38
N LYS A 282 4.14 -6.33 -31.51
CA LYS A 282 3.62 -5.03 -31.98
C LYS A 282 2.08 -4.91 -32.07
N LYS A 283 1.30 -5.88 -31.55
CA LYS A 283 -0.15 -5.70 -31.41
C LYS A 283 -0.53 -5.31 -29.98
N LYS A 284 -0.20 -4.08 -29.60
CA LYS A 284 -1.01 -3.32 -28.62
C LYS A 284 -1.47 -2.04 -29.32
N PRO A 285 -2.79 -1.76 -29.39
CA PRO A 285 -3.27 -0.51 -29.97
C PRO A 285 -2.86 0.64 -29.04
N PHE A 286 -1.92 1.46 -29.50
CA PHE A 286 -1.59 2.73 -28.86
C PHE A 286 -2.65 3.74 -29.31
N ASN A 287 -3.66 3.95 -28.45
CA ASN A 287 -4.65 5.00 -28.63
C ASN A 287 -3.96 6.36 -28.47
N PHE A 288 -3.65 7.01 -29.58
CA PHE A 288 -3.29 8.42 -29.63
C PHE A 288 -4.56 9.25 -29.47
N LYS A 289 -4.89 9.65 -28.24
CA LYS A 289 -5.64 10.88 -27.97
C LYS A 289 -5.52 11.25 -26.49
N THR A 290 -5.02 12.47 -26.27
CA THR A 290 -4.99 13.25 -25.03
C THR A 290 -3.89 12.92 -23.99
N LYS A 291 -2.82 13.73 -23.97
CA LYS A 291 -2.56 14.72 -22.91
C LYS A 291 -1.12 15.25 -22.97
N ASN A 292 -1.04 16.58 -22.96
CA ASN A 292 0.13 17.46 -22.92
C ASN A 292 1.28 16.98 -22.03
N PHE A 293 2.49 16.92 -22.59
CA PHE A 293 3.73 16.82 -21.85
C PHE A 293 4.49 18.16 -21.90
N LYS A 294 4.44 18.92 -20.80
CA LYS A 294 5.34 20.06 -20.56
C LYS A 294 6.69 19.54 -20.02
N PRO A 295 7.83 19.79 -20.67
CA PRO A 295 9.13 19.47 -20.08
C PRO A 295 9.53 20.57 -19.08
N ASN A 296 9.57 20.21 -17.80
CA ASN A 296 10.01 21.09 -16.72
C ASN A 296 11.55 21.14 -16.68
N ASN A 297 12.08 22.36 -16.78
CA ASN A 297 13.49 22.68 -17.01
C ASN A 297 14.21 22.83 -15.66
N LYS A 298 14.94 21.80 -15.20
CA LYS A 298 15.90 21.95 -14.07
C LYS A 298 17.32 22.03 -14.62
N LYS A 299 17.80 23.29 -14.72
CA LYS A 299 19.18 23.67 -15.09
C LYS A 299 20.20 22.98 -14.18
N LYS A 300 21.11 22.21 -14.77
CA LYS A 300 22.43 21.93 -14.17
C LYS A 300 23.34 23.13 -14.43
N ASN A 301 23.86 23.74 -13.38
CA ASN A 301 24.83 24.84 -13.47
C ASN A 301 26.11 24.39 -14.18
N GLN A 302 26.28 24.78 -15.44
CA GLN A 302 27.58 24.73 -16.13
C GLN A 302 28.33 26.04 -15.87
N ARG A 303 29.59 25.92 -15.44
CA ARG A 303 30.49 27.04 -15.18
C ARG A 303 30.74 27.84 -16.47
N PRO A 304 30.64 29.18 -16.47
CA PRO A 304 30.91 29.99 -17.65
C PRO A 304 32.38 29.93 -18.06
N GLY A 305 32.61 29.74 -19.36
CA GLY A 305 33.93 29.59 -19.98
C GLY A 305 34.80 30.85 -19.89
N LYS A 306 36.11 30.70 -20.15
CA LYS A 306 37.18 31.67 -19.89
C LYS A 306 36.94 33.07 -20.49
N SER A 307 36.23 33.21 -21.62
CA SER A 307 35.93 34.52 -22.23
C SER A 307 34.99 35.38 -21.37
N LYS A 308 34.02 34.77 -20.69
CA LYS A 308 33.06 35.50 -19.82
C LYS A 308 33.63 35.92 -18.47
N ARG A 309 34.84 35.46 -18.10
CA ARG A 309 35.52 35.89 -16.85
C ARG A 309 36.34 37.17 -17.02
N LYS A 310 36.75 37.54 -18.24
CA LYS A 310 37.55 38.76 -18.48
C LYS A 310 36.72 40.05 -18.39
N ASN A 311 35.42 40.01 -18.68
CA ASN A 311 34.56 41.20 -18.63
C ASN A 311 33.98 41.54 -17.24
N ALA A 312 34.35 40.79 -16.20
CA ALA A 312 33.88 41.04 -14.82
C ALA A 312 34.95 41.70 -13.93
N LYS A 313 36.07 42.15 -14.52
CA LYS A 313 37.04 43.04 -13.86
C LYS A 313 37.14 44.34 -14.64
N ARG A 314 36.18 45.23 -14.39
CA ARG A 314 36.31 46.68 -14.44
C ARG A 314 35.32 47.24 -13.45
#